data_AF-A0A202DML2-F1
#
_entry.id   AF-A0A202DML2-F1
#
_cell.length_a   1.000
_cell.length_b   1.000
_cell.length_c   1.000
_cell.angle_alpha   90.00
_cell.angle_beta   90.00
_cell.angle_gamma   90.00
#
_symmetry.space_group_name_H-M   'P 1'
#
loop_
_entity.id
_entity.type
_entity.pdbx_description
1 polymer ?
#
loop_
_entity_poly.entity_id
_entity_poly.type
_entity_poly.pdbx_seq_one_letter_code
_entity_poly.pdbx_strand_id
1 'polypeptide(L)'
;MDVKNHNKDRMMNLHGIISDQVHKVEYIEEYISSLFIAIVNPEDEKVFTDVKSFQDRIVTIRMPYVLDFKTEVEIYRHMIGRDLNGKLLPRVLENFAKVIISSRMSPTSEGMKQWISNQGKYQKYCDKNLLLLKMDIYTGYIPSWVSEEDRKNFDAKKRRIIISEAEHEGEHGISGRQSIQLFINYFNQFTQSNTLLTMDNLLTFFNQQPKSTQNKIPTGFLDALKNLYDFDILQEVKEALYDYNRKQVGNDVKNYLAAISYDEGSTITSAYTDDVLEINESFFNTIEKRILGEKSSDKERHAFREHIQKEYISTTLARELMAEKRKIEDTNLFKSLHASYSNRLKEHVLDPLINNENFRMAIKAFNTREFGTYNTRIRQDVELLFANLQNKFFYTEIGAQQVCIYVLDNKLAEKFAETE
;
A
#
# COMPACT_ATOMS: atom_id res chain seq x y z
N MET A 1 12.49 -35.90 8.32
CA MET A 1 12.77 -36.39 6.95
C MET A 1 11.79 -35.72 5.99
N ASP A 2 12.25 -35.10 4.90
CA ASP A 2 11.37 -34.65 3.81
C ASP A 2 11.08 -35.83 2.87
N VAL A 3 9.84 -36.30 2.85
CA VAL A 3 9.44 -37.55 2.18
C VAL A 3 9.18 -37.27 0.69
N LYS A 4 10.28 -37.10 -0.06
CA LYS A 4 10.27 -36.87 -1.51
C LYS A 4 11.33 -37.72 -2.20
N ASN A 5 11.06 -38.09 -3.45
CA ASN A 5 11.98 -38.86 -4.30
C ASN A 5 12.59 -40.06 -3.55
N HIS A 6 13.91 -40.15 -3.50
CA HIS A 6 14.67 -41.22 -2.84
C HIS A 6 14.35 -41.39 -1.33
N ASN A 7 13.84 -40.36 -0.65
CA ASN A 7 13.45 -40.49 0.76
C ASN A 7 12.16 -41.30 0.95
N LYS A 8 11.36 -41.50 -0.11
CA LYS A 8 10.19 -42.40 -0.06
C LYS A 8 10.63 -43.84 0.22
N ASP A 9 11.58 -44.34 -0.57
CA ASP A 9 12.11 -45.70 -0.42
C ASP A 9 12.86 -45.86 0.91
N ARG A 10 13.64 -44.84 1.32
CA ARG A 10 14.29 -44.84 2.64
C ARG A 10 13.30 -44.94 3.79
N MET A 11 12.17 -44.23 3.70
CA MET A 11 11.13 -44.31 4.74
C MET A 11 10.50 -45.70 4.78
N MET A 12 10.24 -46.33 3.64
CA MET A 12 9.74 -47.71 3.57
C MET A 12 10.71 -48.72 4.19
N ASN A 13 12.02 -48.54 3.97
CA ASN A 13 13.04 -49.39 4.57
C ASN A 13 13.12 -49.23 6.11
N LEU A 14 12.65 -48.10 6.64
CA LEU A 14 12.58 -47.83 8.08
C LEU A 14 11.29 -48.34 8.72
N HIS A 15 10.44 -49.09 8.01
CA HIS A 15 9.13 -49.49 8.54
C HIS A 15 9.20 -50.28 9.84
N GLY A 16 10.18 -51.18 10.01
CA GLY A 16 10.38 -51.93 11.25
C GLY A 16 10.77 -51.03 12.43
N ILE A 17 11.54 -49.97 12.19
CA ILE A 17 11.92 -49.01 13.25
C ILE A 17 10.72 -48.14 13.63
N ILE A 18 9.98 -47.65 12.64
CA ILE A 18 8.83 -46.74 12.85
C ILE A 18 7.64 -47.50 13.44
N SER A 19 7.40 -48.74 13.00
CA SER A 19 6.27 -49.56 13.43
C SER A 19 6.59 -50.35 14.69
N ASP A 20 7.67 -51.13 14.71
CA ASP A 20 7.93 -52.10 15.77
C ASP A 20 8.86 -51.58 16.87
N GLN A 21 9.43 -50.37 16.71
CA GLN A 21 10.48 -49.83 17.59
C GLN A 21 11.72 -50.75 17.69
N VAL A 22 11.90 -51.64 16.71
CA VAL A 22 13.02 -52.59 16.70
C VAL A 22 13.83 -52.39 15.44
N HIS A 23 15.14 -52.28 15.62
CA HIS A 23 16.09 -52.43 14.52
C HIS A 23 16.76 -53.80 14.63
N LYS A 24 16.61 -54.62 13.58
CA LYS A 24 17.19 -55.96 13.52
C LYS A 24 18.36 -55.96 12.55
N VAL A 25 19.55 -56.27 13.06
CA VAL A 25 20.76 -56.49 12.26
C VAL A 25 21.21 -57.92 12.52
N GLU A 26 21.00 -58.79 11.53
CA GLU A 26 21.25 -60.23 11.61
C GLU A 26 20.53 -60.89 12.81
N TYR A 27 21.27 -61.17 13.88
CA TYR A 27 20.79 -61.84 15.10
C TYR A 27 20.61 -60.89 16.29
N ILE A 28 20.90 -59.60 16.11
CA ILE A 28 20.81 -58.58 17.17
C ILE A 28 19.55 -57.75 16.92
N GLU A 29 18.71 -57.68 17.95
CA GLU A 29 17.52 -56.83 17.99
C GLU A 29 17.76 -55.70 19.00
N GLU A 30 17.71 -54.46 18.52
CA GLU A 30 17.82 -53.26 19.36
C GLU A 30 16.48 -52.54 19.42
N TYR A 31 16.05 -52.19 20.64
CA TYR A 31 14.85 -51.39 20.85
C TYR A 31 15.19 -49.90 20.81
N ILE A 32 14.41 -49.14 20.03
CA ILE A 32 14.63 -47.72 19.78
C ILE A 32 13.47 -46.90 20.35
N SER A 33 13.80 -45.95 21.22
CA SER A 33 12.87 -44.93 21.71
C SER A 33 13.20 -43.57 21.10
N SER A 34 12.79 -43.39 19.85
CA SER A 34 13.09 -42.18 19.06
C SER A 34 11.82 -41.59 18.46
N LEU A 35 11.74 -40.26 18.44
CA LEU A 35 10.69 -39.54 17.71
C LEU A 35 11.09 -39.41 16.24
N PHE A 36 10.28 -39.97 15.34
CA PHE A 36 10.46 -39.80 13.90
C PHE A 36 9.53 -38.69 13.37
N ILE A 37 10.13 -37.61 12.87
CA ILE A 37 9.40 -36.51 12.25
C ILE A 37 9.55 -36.61 10.74
N ALA A 38 8.43 -36.78 10.04
CA ALA A 38 8.34 -36.73 8.59
C ALA A 38 7.58 -35.47 8.15
N ILE A 39 8.09 -34.81 7.12
CA ILE A 39 7.39 -33.74 6.41
C ILE A 39 6.96 -34.34 5.08
N VAL A 40 5.65 -34.33 4.84
CA VAL A 40 5.06 -34.92 3.66
C VAL A 40 4.15 -33.89 3.00
N ASN A 41 4.24 -33.77 1.68
CA ASN A 41 3.25 -33.05 0.91
C ASN A 41 1.96 -33.90 0.78
N PRO A 42 0.76 -33.29 0.73
CA PRO A 42 -0.50 -34.02 0.56
C PRO A 42 -0.54 -34.92 -0.68
N GLU A 43 0.13 -34.52 -1.77
CA GLU A 43 0.25 -35.34 -2.98
C GLU A 43 1.08 -36.62 -2.80
N ASP A 44 2.01 -36.63 -1.85
CA ASP A 44 2.90 -37.74 -1.54
C ASP A 44 2.36 -38.62 -0.41
N GLU A 45 1.26 -38.22 0.25
CA GLU A 45 0.60 -38.95 1.34
C GLU A 45 0.14 -40.36 0.91
N LYS A 46 -0.32 -40.47 -0.34
CA LYS A 46 -0.76 -41.73 -0.97
C LYS A 46 0.31 -42.82 -0.95
N VAL A 47 1.58 -42.46 -0.85
CA VAL A 47 2.70 -43.40 -0.94
C VAL A 47 2.77 -44.32 0.29
N PHE A 48 2.29 -43.88 1.45
CA PHE A 48 2.40 -44.63 2.70
C PHE A 48 1.05 -44.87 3.40
N THR A 49 -0.06 -44.38 2.83
CA THR A 49 -1.41 -44.65 3.36
C THR A 49 -1.76 -46.15 3.31
N ASP A 50 -1.22 -46.88 2.32
CA ASP A 50 -1.48 -48.31 2.11
C ASP A 50 -0.64 -49.23 3.02
N VAL A 51 0.32 -48.68 3.75
CA VAL A 51 1.22 -49.45 4.62
C VAL A 51 0.58 -49.61 5.99
N LYS A 52 -0.05 -50.76 6.23
CA LYS A 52 -0.73 -51.08 7.50
C LYS A 52 0.14 -50.87 8.75
N SER A 53 1.43 -51.17 8.67
CA SER A 53 2.36 -51.02 9.80
C SER A 53 2.55 -49.56 10.25
N PHE A 54 2.19 -48.59 9.42
CA PHE A 54 2.27 -47.16 9.75
C PHE A 54 0.98 -46.57 10.33
N GLN A 55 -0.17 -47.21 10.11
CA GLN A 55 -1.47 -46.64 10.44
C GLN A 55 -1.71 -46.48 11.95
N ASP A 56 -1.19 -47.42 12.76
CA ASP A 56 -1.47 -47.44 14.20
C ASP A 56 -0.56 -46.52 15.04
N ARG A 57 0.49 -45.91 14.45
CA ARG A 57 1.52 -45.15 15.19
C ARG A 57 1.88 -43.78 14.63
N ILE A 58 1.28 -43.37 13.51
CA ILE A 58 1.51 -42.04 12.95
C ILE A 58 0.51 -41.04 13.56
N VAL A 59 1.06 -39.97 14.13
CA VAL A 59 0.29 -38.76 14.43
C VAL A 59 0.50 -37.78 13.29
N THR A 60 -0.52 -37.59 12.45
CA THR A 60 -0.46 -36.61 11.36
C THR A 60 -0.81 -35.24 11.90
N ILE A 61 0.16 -34.33 11.86
CA ILE A 61 -0.07 -32.90 12.11
C ILE A 61 -0.25 -32.22 10.76
N ARG A 62 -1.47 -31.76 10.48
CA ARG A 62 -1.73 -30.98 9.27
C ARG A 62 -1.11 -29.60 9.42
N MET A 63 -0.25 -29.24 8.48
CA MET A 63 0.29 -27.89 8.35
C MET A 63 -0.55 -27.14 7.31
N PRO A 64 -1.36 -26.14 7.70
CA PRO A 64 -2.11 -25.35 6.74
C PRO A 64 -1.15 -24.54 5.85
N TYR A 65 -1.60 -24.24 4.63
CA TYR A 65 -0.88 -23.31 3.77
C TYR A 65 -0.79 -21.93 4.42
N VAL A 66 0.26 -21.20 4.06
CA VAL A 66 0.46 -19.82 4.52
C VAL A 66 -0.75 -18.97 4.12
N LEU A 67 -1.30 -18.23 5.08
CA LEU A 67 -2.42 -17.30 4.92
C LEU A 67 -1.99 -15.83 5.02
N ASP A 68 -0.77 -15.56 5.48
CA ASP A 68 -0.18 -14.24 5.50
C ASP A 68 0.54 -13.95 4.17
N PHE A 69 0.04 -12.97 3.42
CA PHE A 69 0.63 -12.59 2.14
C PHE A 69 2.06 -12.05 2.30
N LYS A 70 2.43 -11.45 3.45
CA LYS A 70 3.81 -10.98 3.67
C LYS A 70 4.78 -12.13 3.77
N THR A 71 4.41 -13.18 4.51
CA THR A 71 5.17 -14.42 4.56
C THR A 71 5.30 -15.06 3.17
N GLU A 72 4.24 -15.08 2.35
CA GLU A 72 4.31 -15.61 0.98
C GLU A 72 5.25 -14.77 0.08
N VAL A 73 5.26 -13.44 0.24
CA VAL A 73 6.21 -12.56 -0.46
C VAL A 73 7.65 -12.88 -0.10
N GLU A 74 7.95 -13.12 1.18
CA GLU A 74 9.30 -13.51 1.62
C GLU A 74 9.73 -14.86 1.03
N ILE A 75 8.80 -15.80 0.86
CA ILE A 75 9.08 -17.08 0.16
C ILE A 75 9.51 -16.80 -1.28
N TYR A 76 8.80 -15.94 -2.01
CA TYR A 76 9.18 -15.59 -3.39
C TYR A 76 10.54 -14.88 -3.46
N ARG A 77 10.81 -13.96 -2.54
CA ARG A 77 12.11 -13.28 -2.42
C ARG A 77 13.25 -14.25 -2.18
N HIS A 78 13.04 -15.23 -1.30
CA HIS A 78 14.04 -16.26 -1.02
C HIS A 78 14.27 -17.19 -2.21
N MET A 79 13.20 -17.56 -2.94
CA MET A 79 13.29 -18.51 -4.06
C MET A 79 13.96 -17.93 -5.32
N ILE A 80 13.69 -16.67 -5.67
CA ILE A 80 14.28 -16.03 -6.87
C ILE A 80 15.57 -15.24 -6.53
N GLY A 81 15.70 -14.76 -5.29
CA GLY A 81 16.86 -14.00 -4.84
C GLY A 81 16.78 -12.50 -5.16
N ARG A 82 17.96 -11.82 -5.16
CA ARG A 82 18.07 -10.35 -5.28
C ARG A 82 17.63 -9.77 -6.62
N ASP A 83 17.38 -10.59 -7.64
CA ASP A 83 16.99 -10.16 -8.99
C ASP A 83 15.54 -9.66 -9.08
N LEU A 84 14.76 -9.77 -8.00
CA LEU A 84 13.40 -9.21 -7.94
C LEU A 84 13.37 -7.70 -7.71
N ASN A 85 14.39 -7.15 -7.08
CA ASN A 85 14.40 -5.73 -6.70
C ASN A 85 14.52 -4.85 -7.95
N GLY A 86 13.57 -3.94 -8.14
CA GLY A 86 13.53 -3.05 -9.30
C GLY A 86 13.07 -3.71 -10.60
N LYS A 87 12.51 -4.93 -10.55
CA LYS A 87 11.83 -5.57 -11.70
C LYS A 87 10.32 -5.45 -11.65
N LEU A 88 9.75 -5.21 -10.48
CA LEU A 88 8.30 -5.06 -10.28
C LEU A 88 7.99 -3.66 -9.80
N LEU A 89 6.84 -3.12 -10.21
CA LEU A 89 6.28 -1.98 -9.51
C LEU A 89 5.97 -2.37 -8.05
N PRO A 90 6.10 -1.44 -7.10
CA PRO A 90 5.57 -1.60 -5.75
C PRO A 90 4.16 -2.20 -5.73
N ARG A 91 3.88 -2.98 -4.67
CA ARG A 91 2.63 -3.75 -4.45
C ARG A 91 2.32 -4.88 -5.44
N VAL A 92 2.93 -4.95 -6.63
CA VAL A 92 2.60 -6.02 -7.60
C VAL A 92 2.93 -7.40 -7.04
N LEU A 93 4.08 -7.55 -6.36
CA LEU A 93 4.45 -8.82 -5.71
C LEU A 93 3.51 -9.19 -4.56
N GLU A 94 3.09 -8.21 -3.76
CA GLU A 94 2.11 -8.42 -2.68
C GLU A 94 0.75 -8.80 -3.24
N ASN A 95 0.32 -8.16 -4.33
CA ASN A 95 -0.91 -8.48 -5.03
C ASN A 95 -0.87 -9.91 -5.61
N PHE A 96 0.28 -10.34 -6.14
CA PHE A 96 0.44 -11.73 -6.57
C PHE A 96 0.23 -12.69 -5.40
N ALA A 97 0.86 -12.41 -4.25
CA ALA A 97 0.65 -13.17 -3.03
C ALA A 97 -0.83 -13.16 -2.60
N LYS A 98 -1.51 -12.01 -2.59
CA LYS A 98 -2.94 -11.89 -2.26
C LYS A 98 -3.83 -12.77 -3.16
N VAL A 99 -3.52 -12.91 -4.45
CA VAL A 99 -4.24 -13.85 -5.35
C VAL A 99 -4.03 -15.31 -4.91
N ILE A 100 -2.83 -15.68 -4.50
CA ILE A 100 -2.57 -17.03 -3.99
C ILE A 100 -3.30 -17.27 -2.67
N ILE A 101 -3.21 -16.33 -1.73
CA ILE A 101 -3.87 -16.43 -0.43
C ILE A 101 -5.40 -16.50 -0.59
N SER A 102 -6.00 -15.76 -1.53
CA SER A 102 -7.46 -15.81 -1.73
C SER A 102 -7.96 -17.20 -2.11
N SER A 103 -7.12 -17.99 -2.80
CA SER A 103 -7.45 -19.38 -3.14
C SER A 103 -7.43 -20.34 -1.94
N ARG A 104 -6.75 -19.96 -0.85
CA ARG A 104 -6.53 -20.77 0.37
C ARG A 104 -7.52 -20.45 1.48
N MET A 105 -8.22 -19.31 1.38
CA MET A 105 -9.16 -18.82 2.37
C MET A 105 -10.58 -19.35 2.13
N SER A 106 -11.40 -19.34 3.17
CA SER A 106 -12.82 -19.63 3.02
C SER A 106 -13.50 -18.47 2.29
N PRO A 107 -14.39 -18.73 1.31
CA PRO A 107 -15.07 -17.67 0.56
C PRO A 107 -15.95 -16.77 1.42
N THR A 108 -16.36 -17.21 2.61
CA THR A 108 -17.23 -16.48 3.53
C THR A 108 -16.63 -16.48 4.93
N SER A 109 -16.77 -15.38 5.64
CA SER A 109 -16.33 -15.23 7.03
C SER A 109 -17.48 -14.75 7.91
N GLU A 110 -17.75 -15.47 8.99
CA GLU A 110 -18.78 -15.08 9.97
C GLU A 110 -18.26 -13.94 10.85
N GLY A 111 -16.97 -13.95 11.20
CA GLY A 111 -16.33 -12.85 11.91
C GLY A 111 -16.39 -11.53 11.13
N MET A 112 -16.15 -11.57 9.81
CA MET A 112 -16.26 -10.38 8.96
C MET A 112 -17.71 -9.89 8.85
N LYS A 113 -18.70 -10.78 8.74
CA LYS A 113 -20.12 -10.40 8.74
C LYS A 113 -20.56 -9.76 10.06
N GLN A 114 -20.06 -10.25 11.19
CA GLN A 114 -20.34 -9.67 12.51
C GLN A 114 -19.68 -8.31 12.71
N TRP A 115 -18.54 -8.08 12.06
CA TRP A 115 -17.85 -6.80 12.12
C TRP A 115 -18.49 -5.77 11.17
N ILE A 116 -18.68 -6.13 9.90
CA ILE A 116 -19.18 -5.24 8.86
C ILE A 116 -20.56 -5.73 8.39
N SER A 117 -21.60 -5.06 8.90
CA SER A 117 -22.99 -5.39 8.60
C SER A 117 -23.36 -5.16 7.12
N ASN A 118 -22.85 -4.08 6.51
CA ASN A 118 -23.07 -3.77 5.10
C ASN A 118 -21.75 -3.86 4.31
N GLN A 119 -21.49 -5.04 3.74
CA GLN A 119 -20.25 -5.32 2.98
C GLN A 119 -20.16 -4.48 1.70
N GLY A 120 -21.30 -4.14 1.09
CA GLY A 120 -21.36 -3.31 -0.12
C GLY A 120 -20.76 -1.91 0.06
N LYS A 121 -20.69 -1.42 1.30
CA LYS A 121 -20.04 -0.16 1.67
C LYS A 121 -18.60 -0.06 1.16
N TYR A 122 -17.89 -1.18 1.09
CA TYR A 122 -16.46 -1.23 0.75
C TYR A 122 -16.19 -1.78 -0.66
N GLN A 123 -17.20 -1.93 -1.52
CA GLN A 123 -17.03 -2.53 -2.85
C GLN A 123 -16.05 -1.75 -3.76
N LYS A 124 -15.82 -0.45 -3.49
CA LYS A 124 -14.81 0.36 -4.18
C LYS A 124 -13.37 -0.07 -3.87
N TYR A 125 -13.14 -0.68 -2.70
CA TYR A 125 -11.80 -0.96 -2.16
C TYR A 125 -11.57 -2.45 -1.87
N CYS A 126 -12.63 -3.25 -1.87
CA CYS A 126 -12.60 -4.62 -1.39
C CYS A 126 -13.53 -5.52 -2.21
N ASP A 127 -13.25 -6.82 -2.19
CA ASP A 127 -14.12 -7.82 -2.79
C ASP A 127 -15.43 -7.98 -1.99
N LYS A 128 -16.44 -8.56 -2.65
CA LYS A 128 -17.79 -8.72 -2.08
C LYS A 128 -17.81 -9.47 -0.75
N ASN A 129 -16.85 -10.36 -0.52
CA ASN A 129 -16.78 -11.20 0.68
C ASN A 129 -15.77 -10.68 1.72
N LEU A 130 -15.20 -9.49 1.48
CA LEU A 130 -14.22 -8.84 2.34
C LEU A 130 -12.93 -9.64 2.57
N LEU A 131 -12.55 -10.51 1.64
CA LEU A 131 -11.32 -11.31 1.73
C LEU A 131 -10.07 -10.44 1.75
N LEU A 132 -9.99 -9.39 0.93
CA LEU A 132 -8.85 -8.45 0.93
C LEU A 132 -8.69 -7.78 2.30
N LEU A 133 -9.80 -7.33 2.90
CA LEU A 133 -9.78 -6.77 4.24
C LEU A 133 -9.36 -7.81 5.27
N LYS A 134 -9.91 -9.02 5.18
CA LYS A 134 -9.59 -10.14 6.08
C LYS A 134 -8.09 -10.48 6.04
N MET A 135 -7.46 -10.45 4.86
CA MET A 135 -6.00 -10.62 4.73
C MET A 135 -5.23 -9.53 5.48
N ASP A 136 -5.63 -8.27 5.40
CA ASP A 136 -4.98 -7.18 6.13
C ASP A 136 -5.12 -7.37 7.66
N ILE A 137 -6.29 -7.83 8.13
CA ILE A 137 -6.53 -8.15 9.55
C ILE A 137 -5.64 -9.28 10.05
N TYR A 138 -5.37 -10.30 9.22
CA TYR A 138 -4.41 -11.36 9.56
C TYR A 138 -2.99 -10.82 9.78
N THR A 139 -2.61 -9.76 9.07
CA THR A 139 -1.33 -9.07 9.32
C THR A 139 -1.37 -8.10 10.51
N GLY A 140 -2.53 -7.92 11.13
CA GLY A 140 -2.77 -6.98 12.23
C GLY A 140 -2.95 -5.53 11.78
N TYR A 141 -3.15 -5.29 10.48
CA TYR A 141 -3.31 -3.95 9.90
C TYR A 141 -4.79 -3.65 9.61
N ILE A 142 -5.24 -2.42 9.91
CA ILE A 142 -6.58 -1.94 9.59
C ILE A 142 -6.47 -0.83 8.54
N PRO A 143 -6.91 -1.06 7.30
CA PRO A 143 -6.75 -0.10 6.20
C PRO A 143 -7.48 1.22 6.43
N SER A 144 -6.83 2.34 6.06
CA SER A 144 -7.32 3.72 6.25
C SER A 144 -8.72 3.98 5.69
N TRP A 145 -9.11 3.29 4.62
CA TRP A 145 -10.41 3.41 3.98
C TRP A 145 -11.57 2.74 4.76
N VAL A 146 -11.28 1.96 5.81
CA VAL A 146 -12.32 1.47 6.73
C VAL A 146 -12.85 2.65 7.55
N SER A 147 -14.16 2.86 7.55
CA SER A 147 -14.79 4.01 8.23
C SER A 147 -14.52 4.03 9.74
N GLU A 148 -14.52 5.21 10.33
CA GLU A 148 -14.33 5.41 11.78
C GLU A 148 -15.38 4.67 12.63
N GLU A 149 -16.61 4.55 12.14
CA GLU A 149 -17.67 3.79 12.80
C GLU A 149 -17.31 2.30 12.89
N ASP A 150 -16.94 1.68 11.75
CA ASP A 150 -16.58 0.26 11.71
C ASP A 150 -15.26 0.00 12.45
N ARG A 151 -14.31 0.94 12.42
CA ARG A 151 -13.08 0.90 13.23
C ARG A 151 -13.39 0.85 14.72
N LYS A 152 -14.27 1.72 15.21
CA LYS A 152 -14.69 1.75 16.62
C LYS A 152 -15.48 0.49 17.01
N ASN A 153 -16.25 -0.06 16.09
CA ASN A 153 -16.98 -1.32 16.28
C ASN A 153 -16.08 -2.55 16.24
N PHE A 154 -14.80 -2.42 15.87
CA PHE A 154 -13.84 -3.52 15.85
C PHE A 154 -13.21 -3.80 17.23
N ASP A 155 -13.93 -4.55 18.06
CA ASP A 155 -13.45 -4.95 19.37
C ASP A 155 -12.52 -6.19 19.34
N ALA A 156 -11.84 -6.44 20.46
CA ALA A 156 -10.93 -7.58 20.60
C ALA A 156 -11.63 -8.94 20.46
N LYS A 157 -12.93 -9.04 20.77
CA LYS A 157 -13.69 -10.29 20.64
C LYS A 157 -13.93 -10.61 19.17
N LYS A 158 -14.39 -9.64 18.37
CA LYS A 158 -14.56 -9.79 16.91
C LYS A 158 -13.23 -10.12 16.23
N ARG A 159 -12.15 -9.44 16.63
CA ARG A 159 -10.80 -9.76 16.12
C ARG A 159 -10.40 -11.21 16.39
N ARG A 160 -10.63 -11.73 17.60
CA ARG A 160 -10.33 -13.13 17.93
C ARG A 160 -11.15 -14.11 17.09
N ILE A 161 -12.43 -13.82 16.85
CA ILE A 161 -13.28 -14.66 15.99
C ILE A 161 -12.68 -14.75 14.58
N ILE A 162 -12.34 -13.61 13.97
CA ILE A 162 -11.74 -13.59 12.62
C ILE A 162 -10.41 -14.35 12.61
N ILE A 163 -9.55 -14.14 13.60
CA ILE A 163 -8.25 -14.83 13.67
C ILE A 163 -8.43 -16.34 13.87
N SER A 164 -9.41 -16.78 14.67
CA SER A 164 -9.67 -18.21 14.87
C SER A 164 -10.16 -18.92 13.61
N GLU A 165 -10.75 -18.19 12.64
CA GLU A 165 -11.09 -18.79 11.34
C GLU A 165 -9.85 -19.26 10.57
N ALA A 166 -8.68 -18.65 10.82
CA ALA A 166 -7.43 -19.06 10.19
C ALA A 166 -7.00 -20.49 10.59
N GLU A 167 -7.47 -20.99 11.74
CA GLU A 167 -7.20 -22.37 12.19
C GLU A 167 -7.87 -23.42 11.30
N HIS A 168 -8.87 -23.03 10.52
CA HIS A 168 -9.67 -23.94 9.67
C HIS A 168 -9.55 -23.55 8.18
N GLU A 169 -8.61 -22.66 7.85
CA GLU A 169 -8.29 -22.23 6.49
C GLU A 169 -6.93 -22.79 6.06
N GLY A 170 -6.60 -22.67 4.76
CA GLY A 170 -5.31 -23.13 4.25
C GLY A 170 -5.20 -24.63 4.03
N GLU A 171 -6.30 -25.39 4.13
CA GLU A 171 -6.32 -26.82 3.77
C GLU A 171 -6.46 -27.06 2.26
N HIS A 172 -6.96 -26.08 1.52
CA HIS A 172 -7.28 -26.18 0.09
C HIS A 172 -6.65 -25.02 -0.70
N GLY A 173 -6.85 -25.01 -2.03
CA GLY A 173 -6.40 -23.92 -2.90
C GLY A 173 -5.13 -24.23 -3.66
N ILE A 174 -4.36 -23.19 -3.94
CA ILE A 174 -3.04 -23.29 -4.60
C ILE A 174 -2.00 -23.64 -3.55
N SER A 175 -1.36 -24.82 -3.68
CA SER A 175 -0.32 -25.26 -2.75
C SER A 175 0.93 -24.39 -2.84
N GLY A 176 1.79 -24.42 -1.82
CA GLY A 176 3.05 -23.65 -1.84
C GLY A 176 3.97 -24.01 -3.02
N ARG A 177 4.00 -25.29 -3.43
CA ARG A 177 4.75 -25.70 -4.64
C ARG A 177 4.13 -25.12 -5.90
N GLN A 178 2.80 -25.13 -6.00
CA GLN A 178 2.09 -24.55 -7.14
C GLN A 178 2.27 -23.03 -7.19
N SER A 179 2.24 -22.33 -6.05
CA SER A 179 2.39 -20.88 -6.00
C SER A 179 3.78 -20.44 -6.47
N ILE A 180 4.83 -21.13 -6.02
CA ILE A 180 6.21 -20.90 -6.48
C ILE A 180 6.33 -21.13 -7.99
N GLN A 181 5.78 -22.23 -8.52
CA GLN A 181 5.81 -22.52 -9.96
C GLN A 181 5.05 -21.46 -10.78
N LEU A 182 3.87 -21.06 -10.31
CA LEU A 182 3.11 -19.97 -10.93
C LEU A 182 3.90 -18.67 -10.93
N PHE A 183 4.57 -18.34 -9.82
CA PHE A 183 5.36 -17.13 -9.72
C PHE A 183 6.57 -17.14 -10.66
N ILE A 184 7.29 -18.27 -10.74
CA ILE A 184 8.41 -18.43 -11.69
C ILE A 184 7.92 -18.25 -13.12
N ASN A 185 6.78 -18.86 -13.48
CA ASN A 185 6.19 -18.71 -14.81
C ASN A 185 5.78 -17.27 -15.10
N TYR A 186 5.13 -16.60 -14.15
CA TYR A 186 4.77 -15.19 -14.24
C TYR A 186 6.00 -14.32 -14.46
N PHE A 187 7.03 -14.50 -13.62
CA PHE A 187 8.27 -13.75 -13.71
C PHE A 187 8.95 -13.96 -15.07
N ASN A 188 9.12 -15.20 -15.51
CA ASN A 188 9.78 -15.51 -16.78
C ASN A 188 8.99 -15.04 -18.01
N GLN A 189 7.66 -15.04 -17.95
CA GLN A 189 6.82 -14.64 -19.08
C GLN A 189 6.92 -13.14 -19.38
N PHE A 190 6.96 -12.30 -18.34
CA PHE A 190 6.87 -10.85 -18.48
C PHE A 190 8.18 -10.11 -18.22
N THR A 191 9.21 -10.80 -17.72
CA THR A 191 10.55 -10.19 -17.58
C THR A 191 11.25 -10.21 -18.94
N GLN A 192 11.00 -9.17 -19.73
CA GLN A 192 11.82 -8.82 -20.89
C GLN A 192 12.81 -7.71 -20.51
N SER A 193 13.87 -7.53 -21.31
CA SER A 193 14.88 -6.52 -21.05
C SER A 193 14.23 -5.12 -20.98
N ASN A 194 14.36 -4.48 -19.81
CA ASN A 194 14.06 -3.08 -19.51
C ASN A 194 12.61 -2.65 -19.18
N THR A 195 11.67 -3.57 -18.93
CA THR A 195 10.31 -3.22 -18.47
C THR A 195 9.99 -3.74 -17.07
N LEU A 196 9.32 -2.91 -16.27
CA LEU A 196 8.81 -3.29 -14.94
C LEU A 196 7.53 -4.11 -15.07
N LEU A 197 7.37 -5.12 -14.21
CA LEU A 197 6.14 -5.88 -14.07
C LEU A 197 5.06 -5.02 -13.43
N THR A 198 3.93 -4.90 -14.12
CA THR A 198 2.78 -4.08 -13.71
C THR A 198 1.61 -4.93 -13.21
N MET A 199 0.63 -4.26 -12.62
CA MET A 199 -0.65 -4.88 -12.25
C MET A 199 -1.38 -5.47 -13.46
N ASP A 200 -1.29 -4.84 -14.63
CA ASP A 200 -1.92 -5.36 -15.85
C ASP A 200 -1.27 -6.67 -16.31
N ASN A 201 0.06 -6.82 -16.13
CA ASN A 201 0.74 -8.08 -16.41
C ASN A 201 0.25 -9.18 -15.47
N LEU A 202 0.06 -8.88 -14.18
CA LEU A 202 -0.48 -9.82 -13.21
C LEU A 202 -1.89 -10.27 -13.57
N LEU A 203 -2.79 -9.33 -13.89
CA LEU A 203 -4.16 -9.66 -14.30
C LEU A 203 -4.18 -10.51 -15.56
N THR A 204 -3.37 -10.13 -16.55
CA THR A 204 -3.21 -10.88 -17.81
C THR A 204 -2.74 -12.32 -17.53
N PHE A 205 -1.74 -12.48 -16.66
CA PHE A 205 -1.20 -13.79 -16.28
C PHE A 205 -2.27 -14.72 -15.72
N PHE A 206 -3.04 -14.26 -14.72
CA PHE A 206 -4.07 -15.08 -14.07
C PHE A 206 -5.28 -15.35 -14.99
N ASN A 207 -5.66 -14.38 -15.84
CA ASN A 207 -6.72 -14.55 -16.83
C ASN A 207 -6.34 -15.52 -17.97
N GLN A 208 -5.04 -15.80 -18.16
CA GLN A 208 -4.55 -16.79 -19.12
C GLN A 208 -4.35 -18.19 -18.51
N GLN A 209 -4.47 -18.34 -17.20
CA GLN A 209 -4.26 -19.64 -16.56
C GLN A 209 -5.34 -20.67 -16.94
N PRO A 210 -5.04 -21.97 -16.83
CA PRO A 210 -6.05 -23.01 -17.00
C PRO A 210 -7.24 -22.84 -16.05
N LYS A 211 -8.43 -23.28 -16.47
CA LYS A 211 -9.65 -23.24 -15.65
C LYS A 211 -9.48 -23.92 -14.28
N SER A 212 -8.62 -24.94 -14.20
CA SER A 212 -8.29 -25.62 -12.93
C SER A 212 -7.63 -24.70 -11.90
N THR A 213 -6.89 -23.68 -12.34
CA THR A 213 -6.30 -22.64 -11.47
C THR A 213 -7.29 -21.50 -11.26
N GLN A 214 -7.95 -21.03 -12.32
CA GLN A 214 -8.91 -19.92 -12.24
C GLN A 214 -10.07 -20.21 -11.29
N ASN A 215 -10.61 -21.44 -11.33
CA ASN A 215 -11.72 -21.83 -10.46
C ASN A 215 -11.34 -21.88 -8.97
N LYS A 216 -10.05 -21.85 -8.62
CA LYS A 216 -9.60 -21.75 -7.23
C LYS A 216 -9.61 -20.31 -6.72
N ILE A 217 -9.59 -19.32 -7.61
CA ILE A 217 -9.59 -17.91 -7.25
C ILE A 217 -11.05 -17.45 -7.11
N PRO A 218 -11.44 -16.77 -6.02
CA PRO A 218 -12.81 -16.30 -5.85
C PRO A 218 -13.26 -15.37 -6.99
N THR A 219 -14.50 -15.54 -7.46
CA THR A 219 -15.07 -14.74 -8.56
C THR A 219 -15.08 -13.25 -8.22
N GLY A 220 -14.55 -12.42 -9.12
CA GLY A 220 -14.46 -10.97 -8.94
C GLY A 220 -13.32 -10.50 -8.02
N PHE A 221 -12.49 -11.42 -7.50
CA PHE A 221 -11.37 -11.07 -6.64
C PHE A 221 -10.30 -10.27 -7.38
N LEU A 222 -9.98 -10.64 -8.63
CA LEU A 222 -8.97 -9.94 -9.43
C LEU A 222 -9.37 -8.48 -9.73
N ASP A 223 -10.66 -8.24 -10.01
CA ASP A 223 -11.19 -6.90 -10.24
C ASP A 223 -11.14 -6.06 -8.97
N ALA A 224 -11.52 -6.65 -7.82
CA ALA A 224 -11.43 -5.99 -6.52
C ALA A 224 -9.99 -5.67 -6.14
N LEU A 225 -9.05 -6.56 -6.43
CA LEU A 225 -7.62 -6.36 -6.20
C LEU A 225 -7.08 -5.23 -7.09
N LYS A 226 -7.52 -5.14 -8.35
CA LYS A 226 -7.20 -4.00 -9.23
C LYS A 226 -7.74 -2.69 -8.66
N ASN A 227 -8.98 -2.68 -8.16
CA ASN A 227 -9.57 -1.48 -7.56
C ASN A 227 -8.81 -1.04 -6.29
N LEU A 228 -8.40 -1.98 -5.44
CA LEU A 228 -7.56 -1.67 -4.28
C LEU A 228 -6.20 -1.10 -4.70
N TYR A 229 -5.55 -1.70 -5.70
CA TYR A 229 -4.30 -1.20 -6.25
C TYR A 229 -4.44 0.22 -6.83
N ASP A 230 -5.50 0.47 -7.61
CA ASP A 230 -5.82 1.78 -8.17
C ASP A 230 -6.02 2.83 -7.04
N PHE A 231 -6.71 2.45 -5.97
CA PHE A 231 -6.90 3.31 -4.81
C PHE A 231 -5.58 3.61 -4.10
N ASP A 232 -4.79 2.58 -3.78
CA ASP A 232 -3.53 2.72 -3.07
C ASP A 232 -2.57 3.64 -3.85
N ILE A 233 -2.42 3.42 -5.16
CA ILE A 233 -1.59 4.26 -6.02
C ILE A 233 -2.05 5.71 -6.02
N LEU A 234 -3.36 5.95 -6.10
CA LEU A 234 -3.89 7.30 -6.05
C LEU A 234 -3.52 7.98 -4.73
N GLN A 235 -3.59 7.27 -3.62
CA GLN A 235 -3.20 7.79 -2.30
C GLN A 235 -1.69 8.06 -2.22
N GLU A 236 -0.84 7.19 -2.77
CA GLU A 236 0.61 7.38 -2.80
C GLU A 236 1.00 8.61 -3.62
N VAL A 237 0.39 8.79 -4.80
CA VAL A 237 0.62 9.98 -5.63
C VAL A 237 0.08 11.24 -4.96
N LYS A 238 -1.10 11.18 -4.33
CA LYS A 238 -1.62 12.29 -3.51
C LYS A 238 -0.64 12.63 -2.38
N GLU A 239 -0.15 11.66 -1.63
CA GLU A 239 0.77 11.93 -0.54
C GLU A 239 2.09 12.55 -1.05
N ALA A 240 2.65 12.01 -2.13
CA ALA A 240 3.88 12.52 -2.72
C ALA A 240 3.74 13.96 -3.25
N LEU A 241 2.58 14.31 -3.81
CA LEU A 241 2.22 15.68 -4.22
C LEU A 241 1.87 16.59 -3.02
N TYR A 242 1.36 16.02 -1.92
CA TYR A 242 1.08 16.79 -0.71
C TYR A 242 2.35 17.18 0.03
N ASP A 243 3.33 16.28 0.12
CA ASP A 243 4.63 16.57 0.76
C ASP A 243 5.39 17.67 0.03
N TYR A 244 5.25 17.72 -1.30
CA TYR A 244 5.74 18.82 -2.13
C TYR A 244 5.29 20.18 -1.58
N ASN A 245 4.06 20.25 -1.11
CA ASN A 245 3.49 21.49 -0.61
C ASN A 245 3.81 21.76 0.87
N ARG A 246 4.19 20.80 1.72
CA ARG A 246 4.27 21.06 3.17
C ARG A 246 5.29 22.15 3.56
N LYS A 247 6.48 22.14 2.95
CA LYS A 247 7.49 23.20 3.20
C LYS A 247 7.06 24.53 2.58
N GLN A 248 6.50 24.48 1.37
CA GLN A 248 6.02 25.67 0.68
C GLN A 248 4.85 26.33 1.41
N VAL A 249 3.87 25.57 1.90
CA VAL A 249 2.74 26.05 2.70
C VAL A 249 3.24 26.77 3.94
N GLY A 250 4.22 26.20 4.64
CA GLY A 250 4.85 26.84 5.80
C GLY A 250 5.48 28.19 5.45
N ASN A 251 6.23 28.26 4.35
CA ASN A 251 6.86 29.50 3.90
C ASN A 251 5.83 30.52 3.37
N ASP A 252 4.83 30.09 2.61
CA ASP A 252 3.75 30.93 2.09
C ASP A 252 2.96 31.57 3.25
N VAL A 253 2.63 30.80 4.30
CA VAL A 253 1.96 31.34 5.50
C VAL A 253 2.86 32.31 6.26
N LYS A 254 4.16 32.02 6.40
CA LYS A 254 5.13 32.95 7.00
C LYS A 254 5.22 34.26 6.21
N ASN A 255 5.32 34.17 4.89
CA ASN A 255 5.39 35.31 3.97
C ASN A 255 4.10 36.12 3.99
N TYR A 256 2.95 35.46 4.06
CA TYR A 256 1.66 36.11 4.24
C TYR A 256 1.62 36.91 5.55
N LEU A 257 1.98 36.28 6.68
CA LEU A 257 2.00 36.96 7.99
C LEU A 257 3.04 38.08 8.07
N ALA A 258 4.16 37.99 7.34
CA ALA A 258 5.10 39.08 7.19
C ALA A 258 4.48 40.24 6.39
N ALA A 259 3.81 39.95 5.27
CA ALA A 259 3.30 40.94 4.33
C ALA A 259 2.06 41.70 4.82
N ILE A 260 1.16 41.09 5.59
CA ILE A 260 -0.09 41.74 6.05
C ILE A 260 0.12 43.01 6.90
N SER A 261 1.34 43.25 7.41
CA SER A 261 1.65 44.42 8.23
C SER A 261 2.22 45.60 7.45
N TYR A 262 2.39 45.47 6.13
CA TYR A 262 2.99 46.48 5.27
C TYR A 262 2.01 46.98 4.21
N ASP A 263 2.23 48.20 3.74
CA ASP A 263 1.38 48.87 2.76
C ASP A 263 1.54 48.28 1.35
N GLU A 264 0.46 48.37 0.57
CA GLU A 264 0.44 47.92 -0.82
C GLU A 264 1.42 48.73 -1.69
N GLY A 265 2.17 48.03 -2.56
CA GLY A 265 3.22 48.59 -3.41
C GLY A 265 4.62 48.54 -2.79
N SER A 266 4.77 48.04 -1.56
CA SER A 266 6.07 47.88 -0.92
C SER A 266 6.77 46.58 -1.33
N THR A 267 8.11 46.64 -1.44
CA THR A 267 8.96 45.44 -1.59
C THR A 267 9.66 45.21 -0.27
N ILE A 268 9.39 44.07 0.38
CA ILE A 268 9.97 43.73 1.68
C ILE A 268 10.76 42.45 1.60
N THR A 269 11.76 42.29 2.47
CA THR A 269 12.35 40.98 2.75
C THR A 269 11.63 40.36 3.94
N SER A 270 11.10 39.15 3.76
CA SER A 270 10.40 38.41 4.80
C SER A 270 11.30 38.17 6.00
N ALA A 271 10.89 38.64 7.18
CA ALA A 271 11.63 38.43 8.43
C ALA A 271 11.71 36.95 8.87
N TYR A 272 10.99 36.05 8.18
CA TYR A 272 10.86 34.64 8.55
C TYR A 272 11.45 33.66 7.54
N THR A 273 11.62 34.08 6.28
CA THR A 273 12.12 33.20 5.20
C THR A 273 13.23 33.83 4.36
N ASP A 274 13.57 35.10 4.61
CA ASP A 274 14.51 35.89 3.81
C ASP A 274 14.10 36.09 2.33
N ASP A 275 12.86 35.75 1.97
CA ASP A 275 12.32 35.96 0.62
C ASP A 275 12.03 37.44 0.33
N VAL A 276 12.28 37.90 -0.89
CA VAL A 276 11.88 39.25 -1.34
C VAL A 276 10.44 39.19 -1.87
N LEU A 277 9.54 39.92 -1.22
CA LEU A 277 8.10 39.95 -1.48
C LEU A 277 7.70 41.30 -2.06
N GLU A 278 7.06 41.30 -3.22
CA GLU A 278 6.32 42.46 -3.73
C GLU A 278 4.89 42.41 -3.24
N ILE A 279 4.54 43.33 -2.34
CA ILE A 279 3.23 43.37 -1.71
C ILE A 279 2.26 44.07 -2.66
N ASN A 280 1.44 43.28 -3.32
CA ASN A 280 0.36 43.76 -4.17
C ASN A 280 -0.87 42.86 -4.01
N GLU A 281 -2.02 43.30 -4.52
CA GLU A 281 -3.24 42.51 -4.46
C GLU A 281 -3.11 41.12 -5.13
N SER A 282 -2.23 40.96 -6.12
CA SER A 282 -1.99 39.66 -6.77
C SER A 282 -1.28 38.66 -5.84
N PHE A 283 -0.36 39.14 -5.02
CA PHE A 283 0.35 38.33 -4.01
C PHE A 283 -0.64 37.79 -2.98
N PHE A 284 -1.44 38.67 -2.38
CA PHE A 284 -2.44 38.27 -1.38
C PHE A 284 -3.49 37.33 -1.97
N ASN A 285 -4.00 37.64 -3.17
CA ASN A 285 -4.97 36.79 -3.86
C ASN A 285 -4.45 35.37 -4.09
N THR A 286 -3.16 35.20 -4.37
CA THR A 286 -2.56 33.87 -4.61
C THR A 286 -2.64 32.98 -3.37
N ILE A 287 -2.40 33.55 -2.19
CA ILE A 287 -2.41 32.81 -0.91
C ILE A 287 -3.84 32.69 -0.38
N GLU A 288 -4.64 33.76 -0.44
CA GLU A 288 -6.01 33.80 0.07
C GLU A 288 -6.93 32.87 -0.71
N LYS A 289 -6.78 32.74 -2.04
CA LYS A 289 -7.51 31.74 -2.83
C LYS A 289 -7.18 30.32 -2.39
N ARG A 290 -5.98 30.05 -1.91
CA ARG A 290 -5.59 28.71 -1.42
C ARG A 290 -6.08 28.45 0.00
N ILE A 291 -6.31 29.49 0.81
CA ILE A 291 -6.83 29.38 2.19
C ILE A 291 -8.36 29.44 2.26
N LEU A 292 -9.02 30.20 1.38
CA LEU A 292 -10.48 30.42 1.35
C LEU A 292 -11.18 29.72 0.17
N GLY A 293 -10.41 29.24 -0.82
CA GLY A 293 -10.90 28.59 -2.03
C GLY A 293 -10.97 29.53 -3.23
N GLU A 294 -10.83 28.98 -4.44
CA GLU A 294 -10.82 29.76 -5.69
C GLU A 294 -12.12 30.52 -5.95
N LYS A 295 -13.24 30.02 -5.41
CA LYS A 295 -14.58 30.63 -5.54
C LYS A 295 -14.83 31.77 -4.55
N SER A 296 -13.88 32.09 -3.67
CA SER A 296 -14.01 33.21 -2.72
C SER A 296 -14.17 34.54 -3.48
N SER A 297 -15.08 35.38 -3.00
CA SER A 297 -15.27 36.74 -3.52
C SER A 297 -14.17 37.69 -3.02
N ASP A 298 -13.91 38.79 -3.74
CA ASP A 298 -12.95 39.81 -3.31
C ASP A 298 -13.31 40.40 -1.93
N LYS A 299 -14.60 40.53 -1.64
CA LYS A 299 -15.09 40.99 -0.32
C LYS A 299 -14.72 40.03 0.80
N GLU A 300 -14.88 38.73 0.59
CA GLU A 300 -14.52 37.72 1.60
C GLU A 300 -13.01 37.69 1.83
N ARG A 301 -12.22 37.81 0.76
CA ARG A 301 -10.75 37.88 0.84
C ARG A 301 -10.27 39.10 1.63
N HIS A 302 -10.81 40.29 1.34
CA HIS A 302 -10.48 41.49 2.12
C HIS A 302 -10.91 41.40 3.58
N ALA A 303 -12.13 40.92 3.86
CA ALA A 303 -12.61 40.75 5.23
C ALA A 303 -11.74 39.77 6.02
N PHE A 304 -11.30 38.69 5.37
CA PHE A 304 -10.36 37.74 5.94
C PHE A 304 -9.00 38.40 6.23
N ARG A 305 -8.44 39.14 5.27
CA ARG A 305 -7.15 39.83 5.44
C ARG A 305 -7.17 40.80 6.63
N GLU A 306 -8.21 41.62 6.75
CA GLU A 306 -8.37 42.54 7.88
C GLU A 306 -8.45 41.78 9.22
N HIS A 307 -9.17 40.66 9.24
CA HIS A 307 -9.29 39.84 10.44
C HIS A 307 -7.93 39.27 10.86
N ILE A 308 -7.20 38.67 9.93
CA ILE A 308 -5.88 38.10 10.18
C ILE A 308 -4.87 39.19 10.59
N GLN A 309 -4.93 40.37 9.97
CA GLN A 309 -4.08 41.51 10.35
C GLN A 309 -4.34 41.96 11.79
N LYS A 310 -5.61 42.11 12.19
CA LYS A 310 -5.98 42.48 13.57
C LYS A 310 -5.53 41.43 14.57
N GLU A 311 -5.72 40.15 14.28
CA GLU A 311 -5.29 39.05 15.14
C GLU A 311 -3.76 38.96 15.25
N TYR A 312 -3.07 39.14 14.12
CA TYR A 312 -1.61 39.12 14.05
C TYR A 312 -0.99 40.24 14.91
N ILE A 313 -1.46 41.48 14.79
CA ILE A 313 -0.92 42.61 15.55
C ILE A 313 -1.26 42.48 17.05
N SER A 314 -2.53 42.22 17.37
CA SER A 314 -3.02 42.26 18.76
C SER A 314 -2.54 41.09 19.62
N THR A 315 -2.44 39.90 19.03
CA THR A 315 -2.23 38.66 19.78
C THR A 315 -0.92 38.01 19.40
N THR A 316 -0.71 37.72 18.11
CA THR A 316 0.45 36.95 17.65
C THR A 316 1.76 37.71 17.85
N LEU A 317 1.83 38.98 17.43
CA LEU A 317 3.02 39.82 17.51
C LEU A 317 3.28 40.28 18.95
N ALA A 318 2.30 40.92 19.58
CA ALA A 318 2.48 41.53 20.90
C ALA A 318 2.65 40.50 22.04
N ARG A 319 1.85 39.42 22.05
CA ARG A 319 1.86 38.44 23.14
C ARG A 319 2.76 37.24 22.82
N GLU A 320 2.53 36.56 21.71
CA GLU A 320 3.17 35.26 21.45
C GLU A 320 4.64 35.42 20.99
N LEU A 321 4.92 36.38 20.12
CA LEU A 321 6.27 36.62 19.58
C LEU A 321 7.12 37.53 20.48
N MET A 322 6.60 38.68 20.92
CA MET A 322 7.39 39.65 21.71
C MET A 322 7.51 39.28 23.19
N ALA A 323 6.39 38.97 23.86
CA ALA A 323 6.40 38.70 25.30
C ALA A 323 6.82 37.26 25.63
N GLU A 324 6.27 36.27 24.91
CA GLU A 324 6.51 34.85 25.16
C GLU A 324 7.70 34.28 24.37
N LYS A 325 8.29 35.06 23.45
CA LYS A 325 9.45 34.67 22.60
C LYS A 325 9.25 33.34 21.86
N ARG A 326 8.01 33.01 21.48
CA ARG A 326 7.74 31.82 20.68
C ARG A 326 8.24 32.03 19.25
N LYS A 327 8.52 30.93 18.54
CA LYS A 327 8.73 30.98 17.10
C LYS A 327 7.39 31.20 16.39
N ILE A 328 7.41 31.83 15.22
CA ILE A 328 6.20 32.04 14.41
C ILE A 328 5.44 30.73 14.14
N GLU A 329 6.17 29.64 13.95
CA GLU A 329 5.66 28.29 13.69
C GLU A 329 4.84 27.71 14.87
N ASP A 330 5.10 28.18 16.09
CA ASP A 330 4.44 27.72 17.30
C ASP A 330 3.20 28.53 17.66
N THR A 331 2.97 29.65 16.97
CA THR A 331 1.84 30.57 17.20
C THR A 331 0.51 29.93 16.80
N ASN A 332 -0.56 30.33 17.49
CA ASN A 332 -1.89 29.78 17.22
C ASN A 332 -2.40 30.20 15.83
N LEU A 333 -2.13 31.45 15.44
CA LEU A 333 -2.50 31.97 14.13
C LEU A 333 -1.80 31.24 12.99
N PHE A 334 -0.49 30.98 13.11
CA PHE A 334 0.24 30.18 12.12
C PHE A 334 -0.35 28.78 12.02
N LYS A 335 -0.58 28.10 13.14
CA LYS A 335 -1.14 26.74 13.15
C LYS A 335 -2.53 26.68 12.51
N SER A 336 -3.38 27.67 12.77
CA SER A 336 -4.72 27.79 12.18
C SER A 336 -4.63 27.97 10.66
N LEU A 337 -3.88 28.98 10.19
CA LEU A 337 -3.71 29.25 8.76
C LEU A 337 -3.05 28.11 8.02
N HIS A 338 -2.00 27.53 8.61
CA HIS A 338 -1.31 26.37 8.07
C HIS A 338 -2.24 25.17 7.98
N ALA A 339 -3.11 24.93 8.96
CA ALA A 339 -4.10 23.85 8.93
C ALA A 339 -5.16 24.09 7.86
N SER A 340 -5.74 25.28 7.77
CA SER A 340 -6.74 25.64 6.74
C SER A 340 -6.17 25.52 5.32
N TYR A 341 -4.96 26.05 5.10
CA TYR A 341 -4.25 25.90 3.83
C TYR A 341 -3.97 24.42 3.56
N SER A 342 -3.41 23.70 4.53
CA SER A 342 -3.08 22.28 4.40
C SER A 342 -4.29 21.42 4.05
N ASN A 343 -5.44 21.66 4.67
CA ASN A 343 -6.65 20.88 4.44
C ASN A 343 -7.18 21.12 3.02
N ARG A 344 -7.27 22.37 2.58
CA ARG A 344 -7.68 22.67 1.19
C ARG A 344 -6.69 22.14 0.17
N LEU A 345 -5.41 22.21 0.49
CA LEU A 345 -4.42 21.64 -0.39
C LEU A 345 -4.55 20.12 -0.46
N LYS A 346 -4.95 19.43 0.63
CA LYS A 346 -5.32 18.00 0.60
C LYS A 346 -6.54 17.70 -0.28
N GLU A 347 -7.52 18.60 -0.29
CA GLU A 347 -8.71 18.48 -1.15
C GLU A 347 -8.33 18.62 -2.64
N HIS A 348 -7.38 19.51 -2.95
CA HIS A 348 -6.99 19.90 -4.31
C HIS A 348 -5.61 19.38 -4.77
N VAL A 349 -5.04 18.38 -4.09
CA VAL A 349 -3.66 17.91 -4.34
C VAL A 349 -3.42 17.50 -5.79
N LEU A 350 -4.46 16.95 -6.43
CA LEU A 350 -4.35 16.39 -7.77
C LEU A 350 -4.52 17.43 -8.87
N ASP A 351 -4.92 18.66 -8.57
CA ASP A 351 -5.16 19.69 -9.58
C ASP A 351 -3.94 19.97 -10.47
N PRO A 352 -2.70 20.04 -9.95
CA PRO A 352 -1.50 20.16 -10.78
C PRO A 352 -1.29 18.97 -11.72
N LEU A 353 -1.73 17.78 -11.33
CA LEU A 353 -1.59 16.57 -12.14
C LEU A 353 -2.68 16.48 -13.21
N ILE A 354 -3.93 16.80 -12.85
CA ILE A 354 -5.12 16.63 -13.70
C ILE A 354 -5.31 17.80 -14.67
N ASN A 355 -5.17 19.05 -14.19
CA ASN A 355 -5.58 20.24 -14.93
C ASN A 355 -4.44 20.91 -15.69
N ASN A 356 -3.18 20.55 -15.41
CA ASN A 356 -2.01 21.16 -16.04
C ASN A 356 -1.38 20.22 -17.08
N GLU A 357 -1.72 20.42 -18.35
CA GLU A 357 -1.15 19.63 -19.45
C GLU A 357 0.37 19.72 -19.54
N ASN A 358 0.96 20.88 -19.24
CA ASN A 358 2.41 21.05 -19.23
C ASN A 358 3.07 20.19 -18.15
N PHE A 359 2.44 20.05 -16.99
CA PHE A 359 2.92 19.17 -15.92
C PHE A 359 2.86 17.70 -16.34
N ARG A 360 1.76 17.27 -16.96
CA ARG A 360 1.62 15.93 -17.54
C ARG A 360 2.67 15.64 -18.61
N MET A 361 2.93 16.59 -19.51
CA MET A 361 3.95 16.41 -20.55
C MET A 361 5.35 16.41 -19.96
N ALA A 362 5.62 17.21 -18.93
CA ALA A 362 6.90 17.20 -18.21
C ALA A 362 7.18 15.84 -17.54
N ILE A 363 6.17 15.20 -16.94
CA ILE A 363 6.28 13.83 -16.39
C ILE A 363 6.65 12.84 -17.50
N LYS A 364 6.02 12.92 -18.68
CA LYS A 364 6.33 12.03 -19.81
C LYS A 364 7.72 12.28 -20.40
N ALA A 365 8.14 13.55 -20.43
CA ALA A 365 9.44 13.95 -20.96
C ALA A 365 10.59 13.77 -19.96
N PHE A 366 10.32 13.36 -18.71
CA PHE A 366 11.34 13.19 -17.68
C PHE A 366 12.50 12.30 -18.16
N ASN A 367 13.74 12.70 -17.86
CA ASN A 367 14.99 12.12 -18.38
C ASN A 367 15.22 12.18 -19.90
N THR A 368 14.46 12.99 -20.63
CA THR A 368 14.76 13.33 -22.02
C THR A 368 15.35 14.73 -22.13
N ARG A 369 15.96 15.04 -23.28
CA ARG A 369 16.43 16.41 -23.57
C ARG A 369 15.28 17.43 -23.58
N GLU A 370 14.07 16.99 -23.86
CA GLU A 370 12.86 17.82 -23.88
C GLU A 370 12.45 18.26 -22.47
N PHE A 371 12.82 17.53 -21.42
CA PHE A 371 12.53 17.95 -20.04
C PHE A 371 13.14 19.32 -19.72
N GLY A 372 14.30 19.65 -20.31
CA GLY A 372 14.99 20.91 -20.08
C GLY A 372 14.28 22.15 -20.62
N THR A 373 13.28 22.00 -21.50
CA THR A 373 12.56 23.12 -22.12
C THR A 373 11.39 23.63 -21.27
N TYR A 374 10.97 22.87 -20.26
CA TYR A 374 9.89 23.26 -19.35
C TYR A 374 10.34 24.31 -18.34
N ASN A 375 9.36 25.08 -17.82
CA ASN A 375 9.59 26.08 -16.78
C ASN A 375 10.33 25.48 -15.57
N THR A 376 11.28 26.22 -15.00
CA THR A 376 12.07 25.79 -13.84
C THR A 376 11.23 25.30 -12.67
N ARG A 377 10.08 25.94 -12.40
CA ARG A 377 9.15 25.52 -11.36
C ARG A 377 8.57 24.13 -11.66
N ILE A 378 7.99 23.93 -12.85
CA ILE A 378 7.43 22.63 -13.27
C ILE A 378 8.47 21.51 -13.18
N ARG A 379 9.72 21.78 -13.57
CA ARG A 379 10.80 20.79 -13.48
C ARG A 379 11.12 20.39 -12.04
N GLN A 380 11.29 21.38 -11.16
CA GLN A 380 11.52 21.14 -9.72
C GLN A 380 10.36 20.37 -9.09
N ASP A 381 9.13 20.70 -9.47
CA ASP A 381 7.93 20.05 -8.96
C ASP A 381 7.87 18.56 -9.35
N VAL A 382 8.19 18.23 -10.61
CA VAL A 382 8.25 16.84 -11.10
C VAL A 382 9.41 16.07 -10.46
N GLU A 383 10.60 16.67 -10.36
CA GLU A 383 11.76 16.06 -9.71
C GLU A 383 11.47 15.70 -8.24
N LEU A 384 10.80 16.61 -7.52
CA LEU A 384 10.47 16.39 -6.12
C LEU A 384 9.36 15.35 -5.94
N LEU A 385 8.34 15.35 -6.82
CA LEU A 385 7.32 14.29 -6.86
C LEU A 385 7.98 12.91 -6.99
N PHE A 386 8.92 12.77 -7.93
CA PHE A 386 9.60 11.51 -8.17
C PHE A 386 10.50 11.13 -6.99
N ALA A 387 11.23 12.09 -6.44
CA ALA A 387 12.03 11.86 -5.23
C ALA A 387 11.17 11.38 -4.05
N ASN A 388 9.97 11.94 -3.85
CA ASN A 388 9.05 11.49 -2.81
C ASN A 388 8.54 10.07 -3.06
N LEU A 389 8.17 9.74 -4.30
CA LEU A 389 7.75 8.39 -4.69
C LEU A 389 8.87 7.37 -4.47
N GLN A 390 10.11 7.72 -4.80
CA GLN A 390 11.28 6.86 -4.59
C GLN A 390 11.59 6.66 -3.10
N ASN A 391 11.61 7.74 -2.32
CA ASN A 391 12.03 7.70 -0.91
C ASN A 391 10.98 7.09 0.02
N LYS A 392 9.69 7.36 -0.21
CA LYS A 392 8.61 6.90 0.68
C LYS A 392 8.01 5.56 0.25
N PHE A 393 7.83 5.37 -1.04
CA PHE A 393 7.08 4.24 -1.59
C PHE A 393 7.97 3.27 -2.39
N PHE A 394 9.29 3.47 -2.36
CA PHE A 394 10.29 2.58 -2.94
C PHE A 394 10.13 2.35 -4.45
N TYR A 395 9.54 3.32 -5.17
CA TYR A 395 9.52 3.29 -6.62
C TYR A 395 10.95 3.41 -7.18
N THR A 396 11.21 2.75 -8.30
CA THR A 396 12.33 3.15 -9.17
C THR A 396 11.95 4.42 -9.92
N GLU A 397 12.91 5.11 -10.51
CA GLU A 397 12.64 6.32 -11.31
C GLU A 397 11.66 6.06 -12.46
N ILE A 398 11.88 4.97 -13.21
CA ILE A 398 10.97 4.49 -14.26
C ILE A 398 9.60 4.14 -13.66
N GLY A 399 9.58 3.51 -12.48
CA GLY A 399 8.34 3.13 -11.80
C GLY A 399 7.51 4.34 -11.36
N ALA A 400 8.16 5.38 -10.83
CA ALA A 400 7.51 6.63 -10.44
C ALA A 400 6.85 7.31 -11.65
N GLN A 401 7.57 7.36 -12.79
CA GLN A 401 7.03 7.87 -14.04
C GLN A 401 5.82 7.05 -14.51
N GLN A 402 5.94 5.73 -14.56
CA GLN A 402 4.88 4.83 -15.00
C GLN A 402 3.63 4.96 -14.13
N VAL A 403 3.78 5.05 -12.80
CA VAL A 403 2.65 5.17 -11.89
C VAL A 403 1.94 6.51 -12.02
N CYS A 404 2.67 7.63 -12.15
CA CYS A 404 2.06 8.93 -12.41
C CYS A 404 1.26 8.92 -13.73
N ILE A 405 1.79 8.30 -14.78
CA ILE A 405 1.09 8.14 -16.06
C ILE A 405 -0.13 7.23 -15.89
N TYR A 406 -0.01 6.13 -15.15
CA TYR A 406 -1.09 5.20 -14.87
C TYR A 406 -2.27 5.88 -14.17
N VAL A 407 -2.01 6.73 -13.16
CA VAL A 407 -3.05 7.51 -12.47
C VAL A 407 -3.85 8.38 -13.44
N LEU A 408 -3.15 9.02 -14.37
CA LEU A 408 -3.73 9.91 -15.36
C LEU A 408 -4.51 9.17 -16.43
N ASP A 409 -3.92 8.14 -17.02
CA ASP A 409 -4.50 7.41 -18.14
C ASP A 409 -5.74 6.60 -17.71
N ASN A 410 -5.74 6.09 -16.46
CA ASN A 410 -6.90 5.41 -15.88
C ASN A 410 -7.90 6.36 -15.20
N LYS A 411 -7.65 7.68 -15.22
CA LYS A 411 -8.50 8.70 -14.59
C LYS A 411 -8.88 8.34 -13.15
N LEU A 412 -7.90 7.89 -12.37
CA LEU A 412 -8.17 7.35 -11.02
C LEU A 412 -8.78 8.40 -10.10
N ALA A 413 -8.42 9.67 -10.30
CA ALA A 413 -9.04 10.79 -9.60
C ALA A 413 -10.55 10.83 -9.80
N GLU A 414 -11.04 10.72 -11.05
CA GLU A 414 -12.48 10.68 -11.37
C GLU A 414 -13.13 9.42 -10.79
N LYS A 415 -12.47 8.26 -10.94
CA LYS A 415 -12.95 6.96 -10.42
C LYS A 415 -13.23 6.99 -8.91
N PHE A 416 -12.43 7.75 -8.16
CA PHE A 416 -12.55 7.89 -6.72
C PHE A 416 -12.96 9.31 -6.28
N ALA A 417 -13.51 10.13 -7.18
CA ALA A 417 -13.87 11.54 -6.93
C ALA A 417 -15.07 11.74 -5.98
N GLU A 418 -15.69 10.66 -5.51
CA GLU A 418 -16.85 10.73 -4.63
C GLU A 418 -16.70 9.71 -3.50
N THR A 419 -16.25 10.19 -2.33
CA THR A 419 -16.72 9.80 -0.98
C THR A 419 -15.93 10.59 0.07
N GLU A 420 -16.13 11.90 0.13
CA GLU A 420 -16.12 12.64 1.40
C GLU A 420 -17.44 13.39 1.53
#